data_AF-A0A1G0ZI99-F1
#
_entry.id   AF-A0A1G0ZI99-F1
#
_cell.length_a   1.000
_cell.length_b   1.000
_cell.length_c   1.000
_cell.angle_alpha   90.00
_cell.angle_beta   90.00
_cell.angle_gamma   90.00
#
_symmetry.space_group_name_H-M   'P 1'
#
loop_
_entity.id
_entity.type
_entity.pdbx_description
1 polymer ?
#
loop_
_entity_poly.entity_id
_entity_poly.type
_entity_poly.pdbx_seq_one_letter_code
_entity_poly.pdbx_strand_id
1 'polypeptide(L)' 'MSEISSAPVKRLLVESSGGMRVGASALDLAVAEAEAFLRRLGQAAGQCATADQRKTIQDSDITSAIKTIGQGQAAL' A
#
# COMPACT_ATOMS: atom_id res chain seq x y z
N MET A 1 -7.77 8.16 12.83
CA MET A 1 -7.53 9.25 11.87
C MET A 1 -6.37 8.78 11.02
N SER A 2 -6.56 8.64 9.70
CA SER A 2 -5.50 8.15 8.83
C SER A 2 -4.36 9.16 8.76
N GLU A 3 -3.12 8.66 8.80
CA GLU A 3 -1.91 9.48 8.60
C GLU A 3 -1.78 9.92 7.12
N ILE A 4 -2.46 9.23 6.20
CA ILE A 4 -2.48 9.55 4.78
C ILE A 4 -3.59 10.57 4.52
N SER A 5 -3.22 11.68 3.87
CA SER A 5 -4.17 12.68 3.38
C SER A 5 -5.09 12.11 2.31
N SER A 6 -6.38 12.40 2.41
CA SER A 6 -7.40 11.91 1.48
C SER A 6 -7.32 12.55 0.10
N ALA A 7 -6.75 13.75 -0.04
CA ALA A 7 -6.72 14.48 -1.31
C ALA A 7 -5.86 13.79 -2.40
N PRO A 8 -4.61 13.36 -2.12
CA PRO A 8 -3.83 12.55 -3.08
C PRO A 8 -4.51 11.22 -3.45
N VAL A 9 -5.10 10.53 -2.47
CA VAL A 9 -5.81 9.25 -2.71
C VAL A 9 -7.00 9.48 -3.65
N LYS A 10 -7.81 10.50 -3.38
CA LYS A 10 -8.92 10.88 -4.26
C LYS A 10 -8.45 11.20 -5.67
N ARG A 11 -7.37 11.96 -5.83
CA ARG A 11 -6.81 12.30 -7.13
C ARG A 11 -6.44 11.05 -7.93
N LEU A 12 -5.70 10.12 -7.31
CA LEU A 12 -5.29 8.87 -7.95
C LEU A 12 -6.49 8.00 -8.35
N LEU A 13 -7.52 7.92 -7.51
CA LEU A 13 -8.76 7.20 -7.81
C LEU A 13 -9.50 7.81 -9.01
N VAL A 14 -9.64 9.13 -9.05
CA VAL A 14 -10.30 9.84 -10.15
C VAL A 14 -9.52 9.66 -11.45
N GLU A 15 -8.20 9.83 -11.43
CA GLU A 15 -7.33 9.64 -12.61
C GLU A 15 -7.41 8.21 -13.14
N SER A 16 -7.31 7.20 -12.27
CA SER A 16 -7.31 5.78 -12.65
C SER A 16 -8.67 5.26 -13.12
N SER A 17 -9.76 5.91 -12.69
CA SER A 17 -11.12 5.54 -13.07
C SER A 17 -11.67 6.30 -14.27
N GLY A 18 -10.86 7.15 -14.92
CA GLY A 18 -11.32 7.95 -16.06
C GLY A 18 -12.29 9.08 -15.66
N GLY A 19 -12.11 9.65 -14.46
CA GLY A 19 -12.87 10.82 -14.01
C GLY A 19 -14.10 10.50 -13.17
N MET A 20 -14.25 9.29 -12.64
CA MET A 20 -15.42 8.95 -11.81
C MET A 20 -15.47 9.78 -10.53
N ARG A 21 -16.70 10.12 -10.09
CA ARG A 21 -16.91 10.72 -8.77
C ARG A 21 -16.68 9.67 -7.69
N VAL A 22 -15.95 10.04 -6.65
CA VAL A 22 -15.69 9.20 -5.48
C VAL A 22 -16.53 9.68 -4.31
N GLY A 23 -17.40 8.81 -3.78
CA GLY A 23 -18.20 9.09 -2.58
C GLY A 23 -17.31 9.22 -1.34
N ALA A 24 -17.75 9.98 -0.34
CA ALA A 24 -16.95 10.25 0.87
C ALA A 24 -16.56 8.97 1.62
N SER A 25 -17.52 8.07 1.87
CA SER A 25 -17.26 6.79 2.55
C SER A 25 -16.33 5.87 1.75
N ALA A 26 -16.44 5.87 0.42
CA ALA A 26 -15.54 5.11 -0.44
C ALA A 26 -14.11 5.66 -0.40
N LEU A 27 -13.97 6.99 -0.32
CA LEU A 27 -12.67 7.63 -0.14
C LEU A 27 -12.05 7.25 1.21
N ASP A 28 -12.82 7.27 2.29
CA ASP A 28 -12.33 6.88 3.62
C ASP A 28 -11.84 5.41 3.63
N LEU A 29 -12.58 4.51 2.98
CA LEU A 29 -12.17 3.11 2.82
C LEU A 29 -10.88 2.98 2.02
N ALA A 30 -10.75 3.71 0.90
CA ALA A 30 -9.55 3.66 0.07
C ALA A 30 -8.32 4.20 0.81
N VAL A 31 -8.49 5.26 1.61
CA VAL A 31 -7.43 5.80 2.47
C VAL A 31 -7.00 4.77 3.52
N ALA A 32 -7.95 4.11 4.18
CA ALA A 32 -7.67 3.06 5.15
C ALA A 32 -6.94 1.86 4.52
N GLU A 33 -7.36 1.43 3.33
CA GLU A 33 -6.72 0.32 2.62
C GLU A 33 -5.31 0.68 2.14
N ALA A 34 -5.09 1.92 1.69
CA ALA A 34 -3.75 2.41 1.35
C ALA A 34 -2.80 2.38 2.56
N GLU A 35 -3.29 2.78 3.74
CA GLU A 35 -2.52 2.71 4.98
C GLU A 35 -2.23 1.25 5.38
N ALA A 36 -3.25 0.38 5.32
CA ALA A 36 -3.09 -1.04 5.63
C ALA A 36 -2.12 -1.75 4.67
N PHE A 37 -2.12 -1.38 3.40
CA PHE A 37 -1.15 -1.86 2.42
C PHE A 37 0.29 -1.44 2.80
N LEU A 38 0.52 -0.15 3.09
CA LEU A 38 1.85 0.34 3.47
C LEU A 38 2.38 -0.31 4.76
N ARG A 39 1.50 -0.58 5.73
CA ARG A 39 1.87 -1.31 6.96
C ARG A 39 2.32 -2.74 6.67
N ARG A 40 1.57 -3.49 5.84
CA ARG A 40 1.95 -4.84 5.40
C ARG A 40 3.25 -4.83 4.59
N LEU A 41 3.41 -3.85 3.71
CA LEU A 41 4.62 -3.66 2.89
C LEU A 41 5.85 -3.42 3.77
N GLY A 42 5.76 -2.50 4.73
CA GLY A 42 6.85 -2.20 5.65
C GLY A 42 7.23 -3.39 6.53
N GLN A 43 6.25 -4.17 7.00
CA GLN A 43 6.50 -5.39 7.76
C GLN A 43 7.25 -6.43 6.93
N ALA A 44 6.76 -6.73 5.72
CA ALA A 44 7.38 -7.73 4.84
C ALA A 44 8.79 -7.29 4.38
N ALA A 45 8.96 -6.02 3.98
CA ALA A 45 10.26 -5.50 3.58
C ALA A 45 11.25 -5.45 4.75
N GLY A 46 10.78 -5.09 5.95
CA GLY A 46 11.59 -5.13 7.17
C GLY A 46 12.03 -6.55 7.53
N GLN A 47 11.18 -7.56 7.30
CA GLN A 47 11.57 -8.97 7.47
C GLN A 47 12.68 -9.38 6.50
N CYS A 48 12.59 -8.99 5.22
CA CYS A 48 13.65 -9.23 4.23
C CYS A 48 14.98 -8.58 4.66
N ALA A 49 14.95 -7.30 5.03
CA ALA A 49 16.14 -6.59 5.50
C ALA A 49 16.75 -7.25 6.76
N THR A 50 15.90 -7.70 7.69
CA THR A 50 16.33 -8.38 8.91
C THR A 50 16.97 -9.74 8.62
N ALA A 51 16.43 -10.50 7.67
CA ALA A 51 16.98 -11.79 7.25
C ALA A 51 18.42 -11.64 6.70
N ASP A 52 18.68 -10.52 6.04
CA ASP A 52 20.00 -10.13 5.52
C ASP A 52 20.88 -9.40 6.55
N GLN A 53 20.49 -9.39 7.83
CA GLN A 53 21.20 -8.72 8.93
C GLN A 53 21.37 -7.20 8.75
N ARG A 54 20.48 -6.56 7.97
CA ARG A 54 20.47 -5.12 7.73
C ARG A 54 19.44 -4.41 8.61
N LYS A 55 19.68 -3.12 8.88
CA LYS A 55 18.74 -2.21 9.57
C LYS A 55 18.09 -1.17 8.64
N THR A 56 18.34 -1.29 7.34
CA THR A 56 17.85 -0.37 6.31
C THR A 56 17.14 -1.18 5.25
N ILE A 57 15.87 -0.84 5.00
CA ILE A 57 15.09 -1.36 3.88
C ILE A 57 15.66 -0.79 2.59
N GLN A 58 15.93 -1.66 1.62
CA GLN A 58 16.42 -1.33 0.29
C GLN A 58 15.35 -1.64 -0.78
N ASP A 59 15.58 -1.16 -1.98
CA ASP A 59 14.71 -1.34 -3.15
C ASP A 59 14.42 -2.83 -3.43
N SER A 60 15.40 -3.70 -3.19
CA SER A 60 15.29 -5.16 -3.31
C SER A 60 14.31 -5.77 -2.30
N ASP A 61 14.27 -5.24 -1.07
CA ASP A 61 13.35 -5.69 -0.02
C ASP A 61 11.90 -5.30 -0.37
N ILE A 62 11.70 -4.06 -0.86
CA ILE A 62 10.40 -3.59 -1.34
C ILE A 62 9.91 -4.46 -2.50
N THR A 63 10.77 -4.72 -3.48
CA THR A 63 10.45 -5.56 -4.64
C THR A 63 10.05 -6.97 -4.21
N SER A 64 10.75 -7.54 -3.23
CA SER A 64 10.45 -8.86 -2.70
C SER A 64 9.15 -8.87 -1.91
N ALA A 65 8.93 -7.86 -1.06
CA ALA A 65 7.71 -7.70 -0.27
C ALA A 65 6.46 -7.54 -1.14
N ILE A 66 6.53 -6.79 -2.24
CA ILE A 66 5.41 -6.64 -3.19
C ILE A 66 5.03 -8.00 -3.79
N LYS A 67 6.01 -8.83 -4.17
CA LYS A 67 5.75 -10.18 -4.69
C LYS A 67 5.04 -11.04 -3.64
N THR A 68 5.50 -11.01 -2.40
CA THR A 68 4.90 -11.76 -1.29
C THR A 68 3.46 -11.33 -1.02
N ILE A 69 3.19 -10.02 -1.00
CA ILE A 69 1.83 -9.49 -0.75
C ILE A 69 0.90 -9.80 -1.94
N GLY A 70 1.37 -9.65 -3.17
CA GLY A 70 0.58 -9.93 -4.37
C GLY A 70 0.21 -11.41 -4.53
N GLN A 71 1.10 -12.32 -4.13
CA GLN A 71 0.82 -13.77 -4.13
C GLN A 71 -0.27 -14.16 -3.12
N GLY A 72 -0.48 -13.38 -2.06
CA GLY A 72 -1.57 -13.59 -1.09
C GLY A 72 -2.95 -13.09 -1.54
N GLN A 73 -3.04 -12.35 -2.65
CA GLN A 73 -4.30 -11.80 -3.18
C GLN A 73 -4.83 -12.52 -4.42
N ALA A 74 -4.12 -13.52 -4.96
CA ALA A 74 -4.51 -14.28 -6.16
C ALA A 74 -5.62 -15.33 -5.92
N ALA A 75 -6.47 -15.13 -4.91
CA ALA A 75 -7.60 -16.00 -4.58
C ALA A 75 -8.89 -15.19 -4.54
N LEU A 76 -9.23 -14.51 -5.64
CA LEU A 76 -10.57 -13.95 -5.91
C LEU A 76 -10.87 -14.04 -7.40
#